data_AF-A2EDU4-F1
#
_entry.id   AF-A2EDU4-F1
#
_cell.length_a   1.000
_cell.length_b   1.000
_cell.length_c   1.000
_cell.angle_alpha   90.00
_cell.angle_beta   90.00
_cell.angle_gamma   90.00
#
_symmetry.space_group_name_H-M   'P 1'
#
loop_
_entity.id
_entity.type
_entity.pdbx_description
1 polymer ?
#
loop_
_entity_poly.entity_id
_entity_poly.type
_entity_poly.pdbx_seq_one_letter_code
_entity_poly.pdbx_strand_id
1 'polypeptide(L)'
;MNSQDANINLCIIKNDESKKGVLKMQHNNGNVSLSFFKELESDNKGNTRQQKRFSQIPDHVHQLSDFTKIEMDQDDQLILILSGSRCQFKLLFDKQAGISNFFDYICQKVCLKHSDCNPRVFLIESLDSSTTSIAPFMATVLPGRGSKVTPNRISLAKIKESYPMVNFTIDNDVKKMTAEQYRELFDADGKIKEGVGFPSVFYNVDVDPSVAGDLWKIIINKDSEKKNSQERAEDDKKNLEIYSKIKRQWLLTSRKQWDNHTDLRSLVDALEKGIKAQVDLFKGYEHVKEAQTIAFNVLLTISYYNRDHALYCDGLIPFLMPFLEPFVKDAHDNVVVTHDGKEVPVEEAESNIFWCFFKFYDNNKLYDLIKPSKTPTIKTIFTNVGNLLFDNYNPLLELLIQKHAFSLDFLRDDCNAMFSTCLNPCELRRFWMSLLTYPAPFKFYEVFIISLLFSLSPSFVEMNPLNSEEFVHRFHDLKKSLNLNMLLDNSFRLMNQLYPQQQ
;
A
#
# COMPACT_ATOMS: atom_id res chain seq x y z
N MET A 1 -19.61 20.78 -8.97
CA MET A 1 -21.08 20.95 -9.10
C MET A 1 -21.73 19.93 -8.19
N ASN A 2 -22.64 20.37 -7.32
CA ASN A 2 -23.21 19.57 -6.24
C ASN A 2 -23.95 18.33 -6.79
N SER A 3 -23.55 17.15 -6.30
CA SER A 3 -24.12 15.83 -6.58
C SER A 3 -25.56 15.77 -6.07
N GLN A 4 -26.55 16.03 -6.93
CA GLN A 4 -27.96 15.85 -6.56
C GLN A 4 -28.32 14.36 -6.57
N ASP A 5 -28.85 13.86 -5.46
CA ASP A 5 -29.48 12.55 -5.38
C ASP A 5 -30.56 12.41 -6.47
N ALA A 6 -30.64 11.23 -7.10
CA ALA A 6 -31.58 10.96 -8.18
C ALA A 6 -32.67 9.98 -7.71
N ASN A 7 -33.93 10.27 -8.04
CA ASN A 7 -35.07 9.41 -7.74
C ASN A 7 -35.76 9.00 -9.04
N ILE A 8 -35.86 7.70 -9.30
CA ILE A 8 -36.47 7.16 -10.53
C ILE A 8 -37.60 6.21 -10.14
N ASN A 9 -38.79 6.44 -10.69
CA ASN A 9 -39.89 5.48 -10.58
C ASN A 9 -39.64 4.31 -11.52
N LEU A 10 -39.62 3.09 -11.00
CA LEU A 10 -39.39 1.88 -11.77
C LEU A 10 -39.97 0.65 -11.05
N CYS A 11 -39.95 -0.48 -11.74
CA CYS A 11 -40.28 -1.79 -11.20
C CYS A 11 -39.00 -2.62 -11.00
N ILE A 12 -38.93 -3.41 -9.93
CA ILE A 12 -37.92 -4.46 -9.78
C ILE A 12 -38.53 -5.78 -10.20
N ILE A 13 -37.82 -6.56 -11.00
CA ILE A 13 -38.20 -7.92 -11.39
C ILE A 13 -37.45 -8.92 -10.49
N LYS A 14 -38.18 -9.73 -9.73
CA LYS A 14 -37.60 -10.81 -8.92
C LYS A 14 -38.52 -12.03 -8.95
N ASN A 15 -37.96 -13.19 -9.31
CA ASN A 15 -38.72 -14.46 -9.45
C ASN A 15 -39.99 -14.29 -10.32
N ASP A 16 -39.86 -13.59 -11.44
CA ASP A 16 -40.94 -13.26 -12.40
C ASP A 16 -42.09 -12.38 -11.86
N GLU A 17 -41.97 -11.84 -10.65
CA GLU A 17 -42.87 -10.83 -10.10
C GLU A 17 -42.27 -9.43 -10.23
N SER A 18 -43.04 -8.47 -10.78
CA SER A 18 -42.68 -7.07 -10.87
C SER A 18 -43.23 -6.27 -9.68
N LYS A 19 -42.36 -5.60 -8.91
CA LYS A 19 -42.77 -4.72 -7.80
C LYS A 19 -42.50 -3.27 -8.15
N LYS A 20 -43.55 -2.44 -8.11
CA LYS A 20 -43.45 -1.00 -8.40
C LYS A 20 -42.94 -0.20 -7.21
N GLY A 21 -42.12 0.80 -7.48
CA GLY A 21 -41.59 1.68 -6.43
C GLY A 21 -40.69 2.78 -6.98
N VAL A 22 -39.90 3.34 -6.08
CA VAL A 22 -38.90 4.38 -6.39
C VAL A 22 -37.52 3.85 -6.07
N LEU A 23 -36.63 3.89 -7.06
CA LEU A 23 -35.20 3.74 -6.86
C LEU A 23 -34.62 5.12 -6.50
N LYS A 24 -34.06 5.24 -5.31
CA LYS A 24 -33.25 6.37 -4.89
C LYS A 24 -31.78 6.00 -5.11
N MET A 25 -31.07 6.86 -5.82
CA MET A 25 -29.65 6.75 -6.08
C MET A 25 -28.95 7.88 -5.35
N GLN A 26 -28.14 7.51 -4.37
CA GLN A 26 -27.44 8.47 -3.51
C GLN A 26 -25.95 8.19 -3.57
N HIS A 27 -25.17 9.24 -3.77
CA HIS A 27 -23.71 9.13 -3.80
C HIS A 27 -23.15 9.36 -2.39
N ASN A 28 -22.75 8.27 -1.74
CA ASN A 28 -22.20 8.29 -0.39
C ASN A 28 -20.89 7.50 -0.39
N ASN A 29 -19.84 8.03 0.25
CA ASN A 29 -18.55 7.33 0.46
C ASN A 29 -17.87 6.86 -0.85
N GLY A 30 -17.85 7.69 -1.90
CA GLY A 30 -17.19 7.37 -3.17
C GLY A 30 -17.88 6.27 -3.99
N ASN A 31 -19.10 5.89 -3.62
CA ASN A 31 -19.89 4.85 -4.28
C ASN A 31 -21.35 5.31 -4.42
N VAL A 32 -22.10 4.62 -5.28
CA VAL A 32 -23.53 4.90 -5.50
C VAL A 32 -24.37 3.83 -4.83
N SER A 33 -25.16 4.23 -3.83
CA SER A 33 -26.15 3.38 -3.22
C SER A 33 -27.45 3.41 -4.03
N LEU A 34 -27.93 2.23 -4.38
CA LEU A 34 -29.17 1.96 -5.10
C LEU A 34 -30.21 1.43 -4.10
N SER A 35 -31.07 2.31 -3.60
CA SER A 35 -32.07 1.99 -2.57
C SER A 35 -33.48 2.03 -3.14
N PHE A 36 -34.18 0.89 -3.17
CA PHE A 36 -35.54 0.78 -3.70
C PHE A 36 -36.59 0.79 -2.59
N PHE A 37 -37.57 1.67 -2.73
CA PHE A 37 -38.70 1.82 -1.83
C PHE A 37 -39.98 1.42 -2.55
N LYS A 38 -40.64 0.37 -2.05
CA LYS A 38 -41.86 -0.17 -2.66
C LYS A 38 -43.01 0.83 -2.51
N GLU A 39 -43.85 0.92 -3.56
CA GLU A 39 -45.12 1.65 -3.50
C GLU A 39 -46.10 0.86 -2.59
N LEU A 40 -46.63 1.52 -1.57
CA LEU A 40 -47.62 0.93 -0.66
C LEU A 40 -49.00 1.07 -1.30
N GLU A 41 -49.74 -0.03 -1.40
CA GLU A 41 -51.14 0.03 -1.83
C GLU A 41 -51.96 0.76 -0.76
N SER A 42 -52.66 1.82 -1.16
CA SER A 42 -53.62 2.49 -0.30
C SER A 42 -54.95 1.74 -0.36
N ASP A 43 -55.38 1.14 0.76
CA ASP A 43 -56.73 0.61 0.90
C ASP A 43 -57.76 1.71 0.61
N ASN A 44 -58.45 1.60 -0.52
CA ASN A 44 -59.43 2.57 -0.97
C ASN A 44 -60.72 2.46 -0.14
N LYS A 45 -61.01 3.50 0.63
CA LYS A 45 -62.38 4.02 0.80
C LYS A 45 -62.36 5.54 0.75
N GLY A 46 -62.61 6.10 -0.44
CA GLY A 46 -63.03 7.50 -0.60
C GLY A 46 -62.19 8.33 -1.57
N ASN A 47 -62.83 8.84 -2.61
CA ASN A 47 -62.29 9.75 -3.62
C ASN A 47 -61.62 10.99 -3.02
N THR A 48 -60.29 11.05 -3.04
CA THR A 48 -59.52 12.29 -3.11
C THR A 48 -58.11 11.97 -3.59
N ARG A 49 -57.55 12.82 -4.47
CA ARG A 49 -56.24 12.64 -5.16
C ARG A 49 -55.20 11.92 -4.28
N GLN A 50 -54.89 10.67 -4.63
CA GLN A 50 -53.92 9.83 -3.92
C GLN A 50 -52.51 10.44 -4.03
N GLN A 51 -51.90 10.80 -2.89
CA GLN A 51 -50.45 10.94 -2.81
C GLN A 51 -49.84 9.55 -2.75
N LYS A 52 -48.99 9.19 -3.72
CA LYS A 52 -48.24 7.93 -3.71
C LYS A 52 -47.42 7.85 -2.41
N ARG A 53 -47.70 6.85 -1.58
CA ARG A 53 -46.95 6.59 -0.35
C ARG A 53 -45.96 5.45 -0.61
N PHE A 54 -44.70 5.71 -0.36
CA PHE A 54 -43.63 4.71 -0.44
C PHE A 54 -43.29 4.19 0.95
N SER A 55 -42.73 2.98 1.03
CA SER A 55 -42.19 2.45 2.27
C SER A 55 -41.16 3.42 2.87
N GLN A 56 -41.08 3.51 4.20
CA GLN A 56 -40.03 4.29 4.87
C GLN A 56 -38.69 3.55 4.92
N ILE A 57 -38.73 2.21 4.78
CA ILE A 57 -37.57 1.33 4.76
C ILE A 57 -37.42 0.78 3.34
N PRO A 58 -36.22 0.81 2.75
CA PRO A 58 -36.00 0.24 1.43
C PRO A 58 -36.12 -1.30 1.47
N ASP A 59 -36.75 -1.86 0.44
CA ASP A 59 -36.89 -3.31 0.27
C ASP A 59 -35.60 -3.93 -0.29
N HIS A 60 -34.88 -3.18 -1.12
CA HIS A 60 -33.60 -3.58 -1.72
C HIS A 60 -32.60 -2.44 -1.61
N VAL A 61 -31.37 -2.75 -1.18
CA VAL A 61 -30.26 -1.81 -1.14
C VAL A 61 -29.06 -2.51 -1.73
N HIS A 62 -28.49 -1.92 -2.78
CA HIS A 62 -27.28 -2.41 -3.44
C HIS A 62 -26.27 -1.28 -3.55
N GLN A 63 -24.99 -1.60 -3.63
CA GLN A 63 -23.94 -0.65 -4.00
C GLN A 63 -23.60 -0.85 -5.47
N LEU A 64 -23.27 0.23 -6.17
CA LEU A 64 -22.88 0.14 -7.58
C LEU A 64 -21.63 -0.74 -7.78
N SER A 65 -20.71 -0.72 -6.81
CA SER A 65 -19.54 -1.60 -6.76
C SER A 65 -19.86 -3.10 -6.69
N ASP A 66 -21.10 -3.48 -6.35
CA ASP A 66 -21.51 -4.89 -6.33
C ASP A 66 -21.67 -5.45 -7.74
N PHE A 67 -21.68 -4.59 -8.75
CA PHE A 67 -21.89 -4.93 -10.15
C PHE A 67 -20.64 -4.64 -10.97
N THR A 68 -20.37 -5.52 -11.94
CA THR A 68 -19.26 -5.38 -12.89
C THR A 68 -19.77 -5.09 -14.30
N LYS A 69 -21.05 -5.36 -14.57
CA LYS A 69 -21.69 -5.08 -15.85
C LYS A 69 -23.15 -4.66 -15.72
N ILE A 70 -23.62 -3.89 -16.71
CA ILE A 70 -25.01 -3.53 -16.95
C ILE A 70 -25.38 -4.06 -18.32
N GLU A 71 -26.46 -4.82 -18.42
CA GLU A 71 -26.92 -5.46 -19.65
C GLU A 71 -28.36 -5.02 -19.94
N MET A 72 -28.61 -4.57 -21.18
CA MET A 72 -29.97 -4.34 -21.65
C MET A 72 -30.56 -5.66 -22.13
N ASP A 73 -31.80 -5.96 -21.73
CA ASP A 73 -32.48 -7.18 -22.14
C ASP A 73 -32.67 -7.24 -23.68
N GLN A 74 -32.72 -8.45 -24.23
CA GLN A 74 -32.76 -8.64 -25.68
C GLN A 74 -34.15 -8.40 -26.27
N ASP A 75 -35.19 -8.68 -25.49
CA ASP A 75 -36.59 -8.66 -25.90
C ASP A 75 -37.29 -7.38 -25.45
N ASP A 76 -36.85 -6.77 -24.33
CA ASP A 76 -37.38 -5.51 -23.82
C ASP A 76 -36.29 -4.50 -23.45
N GLN A 77 -36.14 -3.45 -24.26
CA GLN A 77 -35.16 -2.38 -24.03
C GLN A 77 -35.42 -1.56 -22.76
N LEU A 78 -36.59 -1.70 -22.14
CA LEU A 78 -36.93 -1.07 -20.87
C LEU A 78 -36.39 -1.85 -19.65
N ILE A 79 -35.81 -3.04 -19.85
CA ILE A 79 -35.22 -3.85 -18.80
C ILE A 79 -33.69 -3.68 -18.79
N LEU A 80 -33.17 -3.25 -17.63
CA LEU A 80 -31.74 -3.24 -17.33
C LEU A 80 -31.41 -4.31 -16.29
N ILE A 81 -30.35 -5.06 -16.55
CA ILE A 81 -29.85 -6.13 -15.70
C ILE A 81 -28.45 -5.74 -15.22
N LEU A 82 -28.32 -5.36 -13.96
CA LEU A 82 -27.04 -5.18 -13.33
C LEU A 82 -26.55 -6.54 -12.81
N SER A 83 -25.32 -6.91 -13.13
CA SER A 83 -24.74 -8.20 -12.72
C SER A 83 -23.33 -8.02 -12.19
N GLY A 84 -23.02 -8.75 -11.12
CA GLY A 84 -21.68 -8.90 -10.56
C GLY A 84 -21.43 -10.35 -10.14
N SER A 85 -20.29 -10.60 -9.50
CA SER A 85 -19.84 -11.95 -9.15
C SER A 85 -20.76 -12.69 -8.17
N ARG A 86 -21.55 -11.95 -7.37
CA ARG A 86 -22.41 -12.51 -6.32
C ARG A 86 -23.82 -11.89 -6.27
N CYS A 87 -24.15 -11.00 -7.20
CA CYS A 87 -25.41 -10.27 -7.19
C CYS A 87 -25.93 -10.04 -8.62
N GLN A 88 -27.25 -10.13 -8.79
CA GLN A 88 -27.95 -9.73 -10.00
C GLN A 88 -29.18 -8.91 -9.62
N PHE A 89 -29.39 -7.80 -10.32
CA PHE A 89 -30.45 -6.85 -10.03
C PHE A 89 -31.12 -6.40 -11.32
N LYS A 90 -32.42 -6.71 -11.48
CA LYS A 90 -33.20 -6.41 -12.68
C LYS A 90 -34.15 -5.24 -12.44
N LEU A 91 -34.00 -4.20 -13.24
CA LEU A 91 -34.77 -2.96 -13.22
C LEU A 91 -35.62 -2.87 -14.49
N LEU A 92 -36.92 -2.66 -14.34
CA LEU A 92 -37.86 -2.41 -15.43
C LEU A 92 -38.32 -0.96 -15.35
N PHE A 93 -38.01 -0.16 -16.36
CA PHE A 93 -38.33 1.26 -16.40
C PHE A 93 -39.68 1.50 -17.07
N ASP A 94 -40.47 2.43 -16.55
CA ASP A 94 -41.76 2.79 -17.14
C ASP A 94 -41.61 3.47 -18.53
N LYS A 95 -40.47 4.15 -18.77
CA LYS A 95 -40.19 4.95 -19.98
C LYS A 95 -38.70 5.00 -20.27
N GLN A 96 -38.34 5.15 -21.55
CA GLN A 96 -36.96 5.34 -22.00
C GLN A 96 -36.25 6.51 -21.31
N ALA A 97 -36.96 7.60 -21.01
CA ALA A 97 -36.39 8.73 -20.28
C ALA A 97 -35.87 8.35 -18.88
N GLY A 98 -36.46 7.34 -18.24
CA GLY A 98 -35.96 6.81 -16.96
C GLY A 98 -34.62 6.10 -17.11
N ILE A 99 -34.41 5.40 -18.22
CA ILE A 99 -33.14 4.75 -18.56
C ILE A 99 -32.06 5.79 -18.85
N SER A 100 -32.39 6.82 -19.65
CA SER A 100 -31.46 7.92 -19.91
C SER A 100 -31.04 8.61 -18.61
N ASN A 101 -31.98 8.95 -17.73
CA ASN A 101 -31.67 9.55 -16.43
C ASN A 101 -30.82 8.64 -15.54
N PHE A 102 -31.04 7.32 -15.61
CA PHE A 102 -30.22 6.34 -14.89
C PHE A 102 -28.78 6.35 -15.41
N PHE A 103 -28.59 6.22 -16.73
CA PHE A 103 -27.25 6.25 -17.34
C PHE A 103 -26.56 7.59 -17.15
N ASP A 104 -27.26 8.72 -17.30
CA ASP A 104 -26.70 10.06 -17.08
C ASP A 104 -26.19 10.24 -15.65
N TYR A 105 -26.88 9.66 -14.67
CA TYR A 105 -26.43 9.68 -13.28
C TYR A 105 -25.22 8.76 -13.05
N ILE A 106 -25.26 7.53 -13.58
CA ILE A 106 -24.20 6.53 -13.40
C ILE A 106 -22.90 6.95 -14.12
N CYS A 107 -22.98 7.46 -15.35
CA CYS A 107 -21.83 7.93 -16.12
C CYS A 107 -21.11 9.15 -15.50
N GLN A 108 -21.76 9.89 -14.61
CA GLN A 108 -21.10 10.94 -13.81
C GLN A 108 -20.22 10.38 -12.71
N LYS A 109 -20.32 9.07 -12.39
CA LYS A 109 -19.69 8.42 -11.24
C LYS A 109 -18.77 7.26 -11.63
N VAL A 110 -19.00 6.64 -12.78
CA VAL A 110 -18.22 5.53 -13.33
C VAL A 110 -18.08 5.68 -14.84
N CYS A 111 -17.03 5.12 -15.42
CA CYS A 111 -16.90 4.96 -16.86
C CYS A 111 -17.69 3.71 -17.29
N LEU A 112 -18.52 3.82 -18.32
CA LEU A 112 -19.22 2.68 -18.92
C LEU A 112 -18.58 2.36 -20.27
N LYS A 113 -17.91 1.21 -20.35
CA LYS A 113 -17.28 0.75 -21.58
C LYS A 113 -18.15 -0.30 -22.26
N HIS A 114 -18.37 -0.18 -23.57
CA HIS A 114 -19.06 -1.22 -24.31
C HIS A 114 -18.27 -2.53 -24.29
N SER A 115 -18.96 -3.66 -24.16
CA SER A 115 -18.37 -4.96 -24.38
C SER A 115 -18.11 -5.17 -25.87
N ASP A 116 -16.89 -5.58 -26.22
CA ASP A 116 -16.49 -5.89 -27.60
C ASP A 116 -17.31 -7.04 -28.22
N CYS A 117 -17.96 -7.86 -27.38
CA CYS A 117 -18.71 -9.04 -27.80
C CYS A 117 -20.24 -8.81 -27.87
N ASN A 118 -20.77 -7.80 -27.19
CA ASN A 118 -22.21 -7.51 -27.17
C ASN A 118 -22.47 -6.01 -26.96
N PRO A 119 -23.03 -5.29 -27.94
CA PRO A 119 -23.26 -3.85 -27.85
C PRO A 119 -24.31 -3.46 -26.79
N ARG A 120 -25.10 -4.41 -26.29
CA ARG A 120 -26.11 -4.22 -25.24
C ARG A 120 -25.54 -4.41 -23.84
N VAL A 121 -24.25 -4.72 -23.71
CA VAL A 121 -23.55 -4.92 -22.45
C VAL A 121 -22.55 -3.80 -22.24
N PHE A 122 -22.64 -3.17 -21.08
CA PHE A 122 -21.74 -2.14 -20.59
C PHE A 122 -20.95 -2.70 -19.40
N LEU A 123 -19.63 -2.59 -19.45
CA LEU A 123 -18.73 -2.89 -18.34
C LEU A 123 -18.57 -1.63 -17.49
N ILE A 124 -18.62 -1.81 -16.17
CA ILE A 124 -18.46 -0.70 -15.21
C ILE A 124 -16.98 -0.57 -14.85
N GLU A 125 -16.40 0.58 -15.14
CA GLU A 125 -15.01 0.93 -14.85
C GLU A 125 -14.95 2.21 -13.98
N SER A 126 -13.88 2.38 -13.21
CA SER A 126 -13.67 3.63 -12.43
C SER A 126 -13.42 4.82 -13.37
N LEU A 127 -13.90 6.02 -13.01
CA LEU A 127 -13.57 7.27 -13.72
C LEU A 127 -12.08 7.60 -13.66
N ASP A 128 -11.43 7.23 -12.55
CA ASP A 128 -9.98 7.34 -12.39
C ASP A 128 -9.32 6.01 -12.75
N SER A 129 -8.70 5.97 -13.93
CA SER A 129 -7.86 4.85 -14.37
C SER A 129 -6.58 4.68 -13.55
N SER A 130 -6.31 5.56 -12.57
CA SER A 130 -5.17 5.55 -11.65
C SER A 130 -5.48 4.98 -10.26
N THR A 131 -6.76 4.78 -9.93
CA THR A 131 -7.20 4.17 -8.68
C THR A 131 -7.85 2.82 -8.97
N THR A 132 -7.04 1.79 -9.10
CA THR A 132 -7.51 0.40 -8.94
C THR A 132 -8.05 0.25 -7.52
N SER A 133 -9.36 0.40 -7.33
CA SER A 133 -9.97 0.16 -6.02
C SER A 133 -9.77 -1.32 -5.64
N ILE A 134 -9.39 -1.55 -4.40
CA ILE A 134 -9.17 -2.90 -3.86
C ILE A 134 -10.54 -3.41 -3.43
N ALA A 135 -10.85 -4.66 -3.77
CA ALA A 135 -12.15 -5.23 -3.43
C ALA A 135 -12.33 -5.22 -1.90
N PRO A 136 -13.51 -4.80 -1.39
CA PRO A 136 -13.74 -4.79 0.04
C PRO A 136 -13.62 -6.21 0.62
N PHE A 137 -13.19 -6.31 1.88
CA PHE A 137 -13.00 -7.59 2.59
C PHE A 137 -14.24 -8.49 2.52
N MET A 138 -15.42 -7.88 2.50
CA MET A 138 -16.71 -8.51 2.22
C MET A 138 -17.61 -7.55 1.44
N ALA A 139 -18.43 -8.08 0.53
CA ALA A 139 -19.62 -7.38 0.08
C ALA A 139 -20.50 -7.09 1.30
N THR A 140 -21.14 -5.92 1.35
CA THR A 140 -21.97 -5.51 2.49
C THR A 140 -23.11 -6.53 2.68
N VAL A 141 -22.94 -7.52 3.56
CA VAL A 141 -24.03 -8.41 3.95
C VAL A 141 -24.81 -7.67 5.02
N LEU A 142 -25.93 -7.05 4.61
CA LEU A 142 -26.91 -6.61 5.59
C LEU A 142 -27.38 -7.85 6.39
N PRO A 143 -27.50 -7.75 7.72
CA PRO A 143 -28.00 -8.86 8.53
C PRO A 143 -29.35 -9.29 7.98
N GLY A 144 -29.45 -10.57 7.57
CA GLY A 144 -30.70 -11.13 7.08
C GLY A 144 -31.80 -10.97 8.14
N ARG A 145 -33.03 -10.67 7.70
CA ARG A 145 -34.22 -10.43 8.56
C ARG A 145 -34.63 -11.58 9.51
N GLY A 146 -33.78 -12.57 9.74
CA GLY A 146 -33.97 -13.67 10.70
C GLY A 146 -32.80 -13.92 11.65
N SER A 147 -31.71 -13.16 11.56
CA SER A 147 -30.57 -13.29 12.48
C SER A 147 -30.93 -12.65 13.83
N LYS A 148 -31.24 -13.48 14.83
CA LYS A 148 -31.32 -13.06 16.25
C LYS A 148 -29.91 -12.83 16.86
N VAL A 149 -28.88 -12.58 16.05
CA VAL A 149 -27.56 -12.23 16.55
C VAL A 149 -27.59 -10.73 16.79
N THR A 150 -27.79 -10.34 18.05
CA THR A 150 -27.48 -8.97 18.51
C THR A 150 -26.09 -8.58 18.01
N PRO A 151 -25.91 -7.41 17.36
CA PRO A 151 -24.60 -6.96 16.91
C PRO A 151 -23.69 -6.84 18.14
N ASN A 152 -22.81 -7.82 18.32
CA ASN A 152 -21.94 -7.85 19.47
C ASN A 152 -20.77 -6.90 19.21
N ARG A 153 -20.71 -5.79 19.95
CA ARG A 153 -19.60 -4.85 19.85
C ARG A 153 -18.32 -5.61 20.21
N ILE A 154 -17.30 -5.53 19.35
CA ILE A 154 -16.01 -6.16 19.65
C ILE A 154 -15.37 -5.39 20.80
N SER A 155 -15.17 -6.08 21.92
CA SER A 155 -14.43 -5.57 23.06
C SER A 155 -12.94 -5.89 22.92
N LEU A 156 -12.10 -5.06 23.53
CA LEU A 156 -10.67 -5.34 23.59
C LEU A 156 -10.37 -6.67 24.32
N ALA A 157 -11.20 -7.05 25.30
CA ALA A 157 -11.09 -8.33 25.98
C ALA A 157 -11.27 -9.51 25.02
N LYS A 158 -12.27 -9.45 24.12
CA LYS A 158 -12.50 -10.49 23.10
C LYS A 158 -11.29 -10.64 22.16
N ILE A 159 -10.67 -9.53 21.75
CA ILE A 159 -9.46 -9.55 20.91
C ILE A 159 -8.28 -10.18 21.68
N LYS A 160 -8.03 -9.74 22.92
CA LYS A 160 -6.95 -10.27 23.76
C LYS A 160 -7.11 -11.75 24.07
N GLU A 161 -8.34 -12.19 24.32
CA GLU A 161 -8.67 -13.60 24.57
C GLU A 161 -8.50 -14.46 23.32
N SER A 162 -8.90 -13.94 22.16
CA SER A 162 -8.76 -14.65 20.87
C SER A 162 -7.30 -14.72 20.42
N TYR A 163 -6.48 -13.75 20.81
CA TYR A 163 -5.10 -13.58 20.35
C TYR A 163 -4.12 -13.30 21.51
N PRO A 164 -3.95 -14.26 22.44
CA PRO A 164 -3.13 -14.06 23.63
C PRO A 164 -1.63 -13.92 23.32
N MET A 165 -1.20 -14.33 22.13
CA MET A 165 0.19 -14.18 21.69
C MET A 165 0.56 -12.73 21.36
N VAL A 166 -0.41 -11.88 21.02
CA VAL A 166 -0.17 -10.49 20.59
C VAL A 166 -0.02 -9.58 21.79
N ASN A 167 1.04 -8.77 21.78
CA ASN A 167 1.29 -7.75 22.78
C ASN A 167 0.55 -6.44 22.45
N PHE A 168 -0.09 -5.87 23.45
CA PHE A 168 -0.75 -4.56 23.38
C PHE A 168 -0.06 -3.51 24.26
N THR A 169 1.05 -3.89 24.89
CA THR A 169 1.85 -3.04 25.76
C THR A 169 3.18 -2.75 25.10
N ILE A 170 3.64 -1.52 25.25
CA ILE A 170 4.93 -1.09 24.75
C ILE A 170 6.00 -1.65 25.68
N ASP A 171 6.79 -2.60 25.18
CA ASP A 171 8.06 -2.94 25.83
C ASP A 171 9.14 -2.04 25.22
N ASN A 172 9.80 -1.26 26.07
CA ASN A 172 10.61 -0.10 25.63
C ASN A 172 12.05 -0.46 25.27
N ASP A 173 12.52 -1.65 25.65
CA ASP A 173 13.94 -1.97 25.49
C ASP A 173 14.22 -2.55 24.10
N VAL A 174 14.62 -1.65 23.22
CA VAL A 174 15.19 -2.00 21.92
C VAL A 174 16.54 -2.65 22.15
N LYS A 175 16.71 -3.88 21.65
CA LYS A 175 18.01 -4.54 21.63
C LYS A 175 18.98 -3.73 20.77
N LYS A 176 20.09 -3.29 21.37
CA LYS A 176 21.17 -2.59 20.69
C LYS A 176 22.33 -3.53 20.41
N MET A 177 23.01 -3.33 19.30
CA MET A 177 24.24 -4.04 18.96
C MET A 177 25.37 -3.03 18.71
N THR A 178 26.44 -3.12 19.50
CA THR A 178 27.62 -2.27 19.33
C THR A 178 28.48 -2.73 18.16
N ALA A 179 29.39 -1.87 17.69
CA ALA A 179 30.35 -2.23 16.66
C ALA A 179 31.24 -3.42 17.05
N GLU A 180 31.59 -3.55 18.34
CA GLU A 180 32.38 -4.70 18.84
C GLU A 180 31.58 -6.00 18.75
N GLN A 181 30.33 -5.99 19.21
CA GLN A 181 29.44 -7.16 19.13
C GLN A 181 29.19 -7.60 17.69
N TYR A 182 29.09 -6.64 16.75
CA TYR A 182 29.02 -6.95 15.33
C TYR A 182 30.28 -7.64 14.82
N ARG A 183 31.47 -7.11 15.16
CA ARG A 183 32.75 -7.69 14.74
C ARG A 183 32.98 -9.09 15.33
N GLU A 184 32.45 -9.37 16.52
CA GLU A 184 32.52 -10.69 17.14
C GLU A 184 31.73 -11.78 16.38
N LEU A 185 30.82 -11.40 15.47
CA LEU A 185 30.11 -12.36 14.61
C LEU A 185 31.02 -12.97 13.54
N PHE A 186 32.19 -12.39 13.30
CA PHE A 186 33.12 -12.82 12.25
C PHE A 186 34.34 -13.53 12.84
N ASP A 187 34.85 -14.52 12.10
CA ASP A 187 36.11 -15.21 12.39
C ASP A 187 37.34 -14.37 11.98
N ALA A 188 38.54 -14.96 12.14
CA ALA A 188 39.79 -14.28 11.81
C ALA A 188 39.95 -13.96 10.31
N ASP A 189 39.29 -14.72 9.43
CA ASP A 189 39.29 -14.51 7.99
C ASP A 189 38.18 -13.51 7.57
N GLY A 190 37.32 -13.11 8.51
CA GLY A 190 36.19 -12.23 8.28
C GLY A 190 34.96 -12.94 7.70
N LYS A 191 34.86 -14.27 7.80
CA LYS A 191 33.62 -15.01 7.52
C LYS A 191 32.72 -15.00 8.74
N ILE A 192 31.41 -15.12 8.52
CA ILE A 192 30.46 -15.27 9.61
C ILE A 192 30.73 -16.60 10.33
N LYS A 193 30.88 -16.58 11.65
CA LYS A 193 31.15 -17.77 12.46
C LYS A 193 30.03 -18.81 12.31
N GLU A 194 30.40 -20.09 12.30
CA GLU A 194 29.43 -21.19 12.31
C GLU A 194 28.52 -21.10 13.55
N GLY A 195 27.22 -21.35 13.36
CA GLY A 195 26.21 -21.28 14.42
C GLY A 195 25.66 -19.88 14.70
N VAL A 196 26.19 -18.83 14.08
CA VAL A 196 25.50 -17.53 14.04
C VAL A 196 24.25 -17.68 13.18
N GLY A 197 23.08 -17.43 13.76
CA GLY A 197 21.81 -17.39 13.04
C GLY A 197 21.75 -16.17 12.12
N PHE A 198 22.56 -16.13 11.07
CA PHE A 198 22.51 -15.06 10.08
C PHE A 198 21.40 -15.36 9.05
N PRO A 199 20.63 -14.36 8.60
CA PRO A 199 20.61 -12.95 9.03
C PRO A 199 19.74 -12.68 10.28
N SER A 200 19.05 -13.68 10.83
CA SER A 200 18.04 -13.50 11.90
C SER A 200 18.56 -12.85 13.19
N VAL A 201 19.87 -12.89 13.46
CA VAL A 201 20.52 -12.20 14.59
C VAL A 201 20.28 -10.67 14.58
N PHE A 202 20.01 -10.09 13.42
CA PHE A 202 19.73 -8.66 13.23
C PHE A 202 18.24 -8.29 13.29
N TYR A 203 17.36 -9.27 13.50
CA TYR A 203 15.93 -9.02 13.59
C TYR A 203 15.60 -8.10 14.79
N ASN A 204 14.93 -6.98 14.52
CA ASN A 204 14.54 -5.97 15.52
C ASN A 204 15.71 -5.50 16.41
N VAL A 205 16.92 -5.39 15.82
CA VAL A 205 18.11 -4.87 16.50
C VAL A 205 18.44 -3.47 15.98
N ASP A 206 18.69 -2.54 16.90
CA ASP A 206 19.29 -1.24 16.58
C ASP A 206 20.82 -1.39 16.52
N VAL A 207 21.34 -1.45 15.30
CA VAL A 207 22.77 -1.66 15.03
C VAL A 207 23.49 -0.32 14.97
N ASP A 208 24.68 -0.29 15.56
CA ASP A 208 25.58 0.86 15.54
C ASP A 208 25.78 1.41 14.11
N PRO A 209 25.56 2.72 13.87
CA PRO A 209 25.73 3.34 12.56
C PRO A 209 27.13 3.14 11.94
N SER A 210 28.17 2.98 12.76
CA SER A 210 29.56 2.78 12.29
C SER A 210 29.78 1.48 11.52
N VAL A 211 28.89 0.49 11.68
CA VAL A 211 28.96 -0.81 10.97
C VAL A 211 27.77 -1.03 10.05
N ALA A 212 26.79 -0.11 10.04
CA ALA A 212 25.55 -0.28 9.29
C ALA A 212 25.80 -0.41 7.77
N GLY A 213 26.70 0.38 7.19
CA GLY A 213 27.04 0.28 5.77
C GLY A 213 27.58 -1.09 5.36
N ASP A 214 28.49 -1.67 6.16
CA ASP A 214 29.02 -3.02 5.93
C ASP A 214 27.91 -4.08 6.06
N LEU A 215 27.09 -3.99 7.10
CA LEU A 215 25.96 -4.90 7.31
C LEU A 215 24.96 -4.86 6.15
N TRP A 216 24.63 -3.68 5.62
CA TRP A 216 23.75 -3.54 4.45
C TRP A 216 24.30 -4.26 3.21
N LYS A 217 25.62 -4.23 2.99
CA LYS A 217 26.24 -4.99 1.89
C LYS A 217 25.98 -6.48 2.05
N ILE A 218 26.16 -7.01 3.26
CA ILE A 218 26.02 -8.45 3.54
C ILE A 218 24.55 -8.89 3.49
N ILE A 219 23.62 -8.15 4.10
CA ILE A 219 22.18 -8.51 4.11
C ILE A 219 21.59 -8.51 2.70
N ILE A 220 21.91 -7.51 1.88
CA ILE A 220 21.34 -7.39 0.53
C ILE A 220 21.97 -8.42 -0.41
N ASN A 221 23.27 -8.68 -0.26
CA ASN A 221 23.99 -9.62 -1.08
C ASN A 221 24.15 -10.96 -0.36
N LYS A 222 23.16 -11.85 -0.47
CA LYS A 222 23.17 -13.16 0.20
C LYS A 222 24.43 -13.99 -0.05
N ASP A 223 25.09 -13.81 -1.20
CA ASP A 223 26.36 -14.49 -1.49
C ASP A 223 27.54 -13.98 -0.64
N SER A 224 27.47 -12.74 -0.14
CA SER A 224 28.49 -12.13 0.72
C SER A 224 28.60 -12.79 2.09
N GLU A 225 27.56 -13.49 2.55
CA GLU A 225 27.57 -14.23 3.81
C GLU A 225 28.66 -15.32 3.85
N LYS A 226 28.93 -15.94 2.69
CA LYS A 226 29.87 -17.05 2.55
C LYS A 226 31.31 -16.60 2.27
N LYS A 227 31.48 -15.32 1.93
CA LYS A 227 32.76 -14.75 1.51
C LYS A 227 33.58 -14.31 2.70
N ASN A 228 34.90 -14.35 2.58
CA ASN A 228 35.82 -13.76 3.56
C ASN A 228 35.96 -12.24 3.33
N SER A 229 36.71 -11.56 4.20
CA SER A 229 36.90 -10.10 4.12
C SER A 229 37.57 -9.66 2.80
N GLN A 230 38.56 -10.42 2.32
CA GLN A 230 39.30 -10.12 1.10
C GLN A 230 38.43 -10.27 -0.16
N GLU A 231 37.67 -11.37 -0.25
CA GLU A 231 36.73 -11.62 -1.35
C GLU A 231 35.66 -10.53 -1.44
N ARG A 232 35.18 -10.02 -0.29
CA ARG A 232 34.24 -8.89 -0.26
C ARG A 232 34.90 -7.59 -0.75
N ALA A 233 36.14 -7.32 -0.36
CA ALA A 233 36.88 -6.16 -0.85
C ALA A 233 37.15 -6.22 -2.37
N GLU A 234 37.41 -7.42 -2.91
CA GLU A 234 37.57 -7.63 -4.36
C GLU A 234 36.27 -7.40 -5.13
N ASP A 235 35.13 -7.86 -4.59
CA ASP A 235 33.80 -7.54 -5.13
C ASP A 235 33.54 -6.03 -5.13
N ASP A 236 33.85 -5.33 -4.04
CA ASP A 236 33.67 -3.89 -3.92
C ASP A 236 34.49 -3.13 -4.96
N LYS A 237 35.75 -3.55 -5.19
CA LYS A 237 36.60 -2.97 -6.23
C LYS A 237 36.01 -3.19 -7.63
N LYS A 238 35.54 -4.40 -7.93
CA LYS A 238 34.90 -4.72 -9.21
C LYS A 238 33.63 -3.90 -9.42
N ASN A 239 32.83 -3.77 -8.37
CA ASN A 239 31.60 -2.99 -8.34
C ASN A 239 31.88 -1.50 -8.60
N LEU A 240 32.93 -0.95 -7.99
CA LEU A 240 33.40 0.41 -8.23
C LEU A 240 33.82 0.61 -9.69
N GLU A 241 34.60 -0.31 -10.26
CA GLU A 241 34.99 -0.21 -11.68
C GLU A 241 33.79 -0.19 -12.64
N ILE A 242 32.75 -0.99 -12.35
CA ILE A 242 31.52 -1.01 -13.15
C ILE A 242 30.74 0.30 -12.95
N TYR A 243 30.56 0.73 -11.70
CA TYR A 243 29.89 1.98 -11.36
C TYR A 243 30.53 3.17 -12.07
N SER A 244 31.85 3.33 -11.96
CA SER A 244 32.63 4.39 -12.63
C SER A 244 32.43 4.38 -14.15
N LYS A 245 32.39 3.20 -14.77
CA LYS A 245 32.13 3.09 -16.22
C LYS A 245 30.75 3.59 -16.59
N ILE A 246 29.71 3.29 -15.81
CA ILE A 246 28.35 3.76 -16.05
C ILE A 246 28.26 5.27 -15.80
N LYS A 247 28.81 5.75 -14.67
CA LYS A 247 28.83 7.17 -14.30
C LYS A 247 29.48 8.03 -15.39
N ARG A 248 30.58 7.55 -15.96
CA ARG A 248 31.28 8.21 -17.09
C ARG A 248 30.39 8.40 -18.32
N GLN A 249 29.40 7.54 -18.57
CA GLN A 249 28.54 7.65 -19.76
C GLN A 249 27.76 8.97 -19.76
N TRP A 250 27.23 9.39 -18.61
CA TRP A 250 26.49 10.63 -18.50
C TRP A 250 27.39 11.83 -18.20
N LEU A 251 28.49 11.65 -17.46
CA LEU A 251 29.47 12.72 -17.21
C LEU A 251 30.16 13.22 -18.49
N LEU A 252 30.41 12.34 -19.46
CA LEU A 252 31.06 12.69 -20.73
C LEU A 252 30.10 13.23 -21.79
N THR A 253 28.83 13.46 -21.43
CA THR A 253 27.83 14.02 -22.34
C THR A 253 28.25 15.43 -22.77
N SER A 254 28.65 15.58 -24.02
CA SER A 254 29.00 16.88 -24.58
C SER A 254 27.78 17.80 -24.64
N ARG A 255 28.01 19.12 -24.70
CA ARG A 255 26.94 20.10 -24.81
C ARG A 255 25.99 19.83 -26.00
N LYS A 256 26.55 19.41 -27.14
CA LYS A 256 25.75 19.06 -28.32
C LYS A 256 24.89 17.80 -28.10
N GLN A 257 25.40 16.79 -27.40
CA GLN A 257 24.60 15.61 -27.06
C GLN A 257 23.50 15.97 -26.06
N TRP A 258 23.83 16.76 -25.04
CA TRP A 258 22.86 17.29 -24.08
C TRP A 258 21.73 18.06 -24.76
N ASP A 259 22.06 18.96 -25.69
CA ASP A 259 21.08 19.79 -26.36
C ASP A 259 20.13 18.98 -27.27
N ASN A 260 20.54 17.79 -27.72
CA ASN A 260 19.76 16.89 -28.56
C ASN A 260 19.06 15.74 -27.79
N HIS A 261 19.45 15.46 -26.54
CA HIS A 261 18.92 14.33 -25.78
C HIS A 261 17.79 14.78 -24.82
N THR A 262 16.59 14.98 -25.36
CA THR A 262 15.40 15.45 -24.60
C THR A 262 15.08 14.60 -23.38
N ASP A 263 15.19 13.27 -23.49
CA ASP A 263 14.85 12.36 -22.40
C ASP A 263 15.81 12.52 -21.21
N LEU A 264 17.09 12.73 -21.47
CA LEU A 264 18.12 12.90 -20.45
C LEU A 264 17.89 14.23 -19.72
N ARG A 265 17.57 15.29 -20.45
CA ARG A 265 17.23 16.59 -19.84
C ARG A 265 15.99 16.49 -18.97
N SER A 266 14.98 15.78 -19.44
CA SER A 266 13.74 15.56 -18.69
C SER A 266 13.99 14.73 -17.42
N LEU A 267 14.84 13.70 -17.52
CA LEU A 267 15.27 12.88 -16.39
C LEU A 267 16.04 13.70 -15.35
N VAL A 268 17.02 14.50 -15.78
CA VAL A 268 17.80 15.36 -14.88
C VAL A 268 16.91 16.42 -14.22
N ASP A 269 16.05 17.09 -14.98
CA ASP A 269 15.11 18.08 -14.45
C ASP A 269 14.14 17.45 -13.43
N ALA A 270 13.64 16.24 -13.70
CA ALA A 270 12.79 15.50 -12.75
C ALA A 270 13.56 15.14 -11.47
N LEU A 271 14.80 14.67 -11.57
CA LEU A 271 15.66 14.36 -10.43
C LEU A 271 15.95 15.60 -9.58
N GLU A 272 16.36 16.71 -10.21
CA GLU A 272 16.65 17.97 -9.53
C GLU A 272 15.42 18.51 -8.80
N LYS A 273 14.25 18.49 -9.45
CA LYS A 273 12.97 18.87 -8.84
C LYS A 273 12.60 17.96 -7.67
N GLY A 274 12.76 16.65 -7.82
CA GLY A 274 12.48 15.68 -6.78
C GLY A 274 13.34 15.88 -5.54
N ILE A 275 14.66 16.06 -5.72
CA ILE A 275 15.60 16.31 -4.61
C ILE A 275 15.25 17.63 -3.91
N LYS A 276 14.94 18.68 -4.68
CA LYS A 276 14.54 19.97 -4.14
C LYS A 276 13.24 19.90 -3.35
N ALA A 277 12.26 19.12 -3.81
CA ALA A 277 10.98 18.92 -3.12
C ALA A 277 11.14 18.18 -1.78
N GLN A 278 12.22 17.41 -1.61
CA GLN A 278 12.48 16.59 -0.43
C GLN A 278 13.73 17.03 0.34
N VAL A 279 14.05 18.33 0.31
CA VAL A 279 15.21 18.90 1.02
C VAL A 279 15.23 18.56 2.51
N ASP A 280 14.05 18.36 3.11
CA ASP A 280 13.89 18.01 4.52
C ASP A 280 14.55 16.69 4.90
N LEU A 281 14.64 15.73 3.97
CA LEU A 281 15.31 14.45 4.19
C LEU A 281 16.84 14.60 4.37
N PHE A 282 17.41 15.73 3.92
CA PHE A 282 18.84 16.00 3.96
C PHE A 282 19.25 16.97 5.08
N LYS A 283 18.31 17.43 5.92
CA LYS A 283 18.59 18.38 7.02
C LYS A 283 19.56 17.86 8.09
N GLY A 284 19.77 16.54 8.16
CA GLY A 284 20.71 15.92 9.09
C GLY A 284 22.18 16.04 8.69
N TYR A 285 22.47 16.43 7.45
CA TYR A 285 23.83 16.63 6.96
C TYR A 285 24.27 18.08 7.22
N GLU A 286 25.53 18.27 7.59
CA GLU A 286 26.12 19.61 7.70
C GLU A 286 26.28 20.20 6.28
N HIS A 287 26.76 19.37 5.35
CA HIS A 287 26.96 19.70 3.95
C HIS A 287 25.81 19.14 3.08
N VAL A 288 24.65 19.79 3.20
CA VAL A 288 23.38 19.33 2.58
C VAL A 288 23.50 19.15 1.06
N LYS A 289 24.19 20.06 0.35
CA LYS A 289 24.27 20.03 -1.12
C LYS A 289 25.11 18.87 -1.63
N GLU A 290 26.13 18.50 -0.86
CA GLU A 290 27.06 17.43 -1.14
C GLU A 290 26.35 16.08 -1.00
N ALA A 291 25.58 15.90 0.09
CA ALA A 291 24.70 14.73 0.26
C ALA A 291 23.63 14.63 -0.85
N GLN A 292 23.01 15.76 -1.23
CA GLN A 292 22.07 15.81 -2.35
C GLN A 292 22.74 15.42 -3.68
N THR A 293 23.99 15.82 -3.89
CA THR A 293 24.77 15.49 -5.09
C THR A 293 25.05 13.99 -5.18
N ILE A 294 25.38 13.35 -4.05
CA ILE A 294 25.55 11.89 -3.98
C ILE A 294 24.23 11.19 -4.36
N ALA A 295 23.10 11.62 -3.77
CA ALA A 295 21.79 11.07 -4.10
C ALA A 295 21.45 11.21 -5.60
N PHE A 296 21.69 12.40 -6.17
CA PHE A 296 21.53 12.66 -7.59
C PHE A 296 22.37 11.72 -8.45
N ASN A 297 23.67 11.63 -8.16
CA ASN A 297 24.63 10.82 -8.91
C ASN A 297 24.25 9.34 -8.89
N VAL A 298 23.83 8.81 -7.74
CA VAL A 298 23.38 7.41 -7.60
C VAL A 298 22.14 7.16 -8.45
N LEU A 299 21.08 7.96 -8.31
CA LEU A 299 19.82 7.74 -9.04
C LEU A 299 19.94 7.94 -10.55
N LEU A 300 20.73 8.93 -10.99
CA LEU A 300 21.03 9.12 -12.40
C LEU A 300 21.80 7.93 -12.97
N THR A 301 22.80 7.43 -12.23
CA THR A 301 23.58 6.26 -12.66
C THR A 301 22.73 5.01 -12.73
N ILE A 302 21.77 4.82 -11.81
CA ILE A 302 20.80 3.70 -11.86
C ILE A 302 19.93 3.78 -13.09
N SER A 303 19.45 4.98 -13.43
CA SER A 303 18.63 5.21 -14.63
C SER A 303 19.39 4.88 -15.92
N TYR A 304 20.72 5.06 -15.94
CA TYR A 304 21.58 4.64 -17.04
C TYR A 304 21.85 3.13 -17.06
N TYR A 305 22.02 2.52 -15.89
CA TYR A 305 22.32 1.09 -15.77
C TYR A 305 21.14 0.21 -16.20
N ASN A 306 19.92 0.57 -15.81
CA ASN A 306 18.71 -0.19 -16.13
C ASN A 306 17.57 0.75 -16.53
N ARG A 307 17.63 1.26 -17.76
CA ARG A 307 16.68 2.26 -18.28
C ARG A 307 15.23 1.76 -18.34
N ASP A 308 15.00 0.48 -18.61
CA ASP A 308 13.64 -0.05 -18.76
C ASP A 308 12.93 -0.17 -17.42
N HIS A 309 13.61 -0.72 -16.41
CA HIS A 309 13.00 -1.01 -15.11
C HIS A 309 13.29 0.06 -14.07
N ALA A 310 14.48 0.65 -14.05
CA ALA A 310 14.97 1.54 -12.99
C ALA A 310 15.15 3.01 -13.42
N LEU A 311 14.49 3.44 -14.50
CA LEU A 311 14.36 4.87 -14.79
C LEU A 311 13.71 5.58 -13.60
N TYR A 312 14.30 6.70 -13.19
CA TYR A 312 13.77 7.53 -12.12
C TYR A 312 12.28 7.85 -12.31
N CYS A 313 11.56 7.81 -11.20
CA CYS A 313 10.18 8.25 -11.08
C CYS A 313 10.00 9.00 -9.76
N ASP A 314 9.00 9.88 -9.73
CA ASP A 314 8.70 10.67 -8.54
C ASP A 314 8.42 9.76 -7.33
N GLY A 315 9.00 10.12 -6.18
CA GLY A 315 8.88 9.33 -4.96
C GLY A 315 9.96 8.27 -4.75
N LEU A 316 10.99 8.18 -5.60
CA LEU A 316 12.11 7.24 -5.40
C LEU A 316 13.14 7.68 -4.35
N ILE A 317 13.27 8.99 -4.10
CA ILE A 317 14.28 9.55 -3.17
C ILE A 317 14.10 9.07 -1.71
N PRO A 318 12.87 9.01 -1.13
CA PRO A 318 12.68 8.46 0.21
C PRO A 318 13.16 7.01 0.33
N PHE A 319 13.11 6.24 -0.76
CA PHE A 319 13.63 4.86 -0.76
C PHE A 319 15.14 4.78 -0.78
N LEU A 320 15.83 5.79 -1.30
CA LEU A 320 17.28 5.84 -1.30
C LEU A 320 17.84 6.20 0.09
N MET A 321 17.13 7.01 0.86
CA MET A 321 17.64 7.55 2.13
C MET A 321 18.14 6.47 3.11
N PRO A 322 17.44 5.34 3.32
CA PRO A 322 17.93 4.25 4.19
C PRO A 322 19.22 3.58 3.70
N PHE A 323 19.59 3.77 2.43
CA PHE A 323 20.85 3.30 1.86
C PHE A 323 21.90 4.40 1.79
N LEU A 324 21.54 5.67 1.92
CA LEU A 324 22.49 6.78 1.92
C LEU A 324 23.05 6.99 3.33
N GLU A 325 22.18 7.07 4.33
CA GLU A 325 22.54 7.33 5.75
C GLU A 325 23.59 6.34 6.30
N PRO A 326 23.54 5.01 6.05
CA PRO A 326 24.54 4.09 6.60
C PRO A 326 25.96 4.29 6.08
N PHE A 327 26.11 4.90 4.90
CA PHE A 327 27.41 5.09 4.24
C PHE A 327 27.91 6.53 4.34
N VAL A 328 27.01 7.48 4.55
CA VAL A 328 27.32 8.91 4.59
C VAL A 328 26.91 9.44 5.95
N LYS A 329 27.88 9.83 6.78
CA LYS A 329 27.63 10.68 7.94
C LYS A 329 27.57 12.14 7.48
N ASP A 330 28.52 12.54 6.64
CA ASP A 330 28.58 13.83 5.97
C ASP A 330 29.48 13.76 4.72
N ALA A 331 29.53 14.81 3.91
CA ALA A 331 30.37 14.84 2.71
C ALA A 331 30.92 16.23 2.40
N HIS A 332 32.19 16.33 2.01
CA HIS A 332 32.85 17.59 1.64
C HIS A 332 34.02 17.30 0.71
N ASP A 333 34.42 18.26 -0.13
CA ASP A 333 35.67 18.19 -0.93
C ASP A 333 35.92 16.86 -1.66
N ASN A 334 34.89 16.29 -2.31
CA ASN A 334 34.93 14.99 -2.99
C ASN A 334 35.25 13.77 -2.09
N VAL A 335 35.14 13.90 -0.78
CA VAL A 335 35.20 12.80 0.19
C VAL A 335 33.91 12.69 0.99
N VAL A 336 33.59 11.46 1.40
CA VAL A 336 32.51 11.13 2.33
C VAL A 336 33.13 10.81 3.67
N VAL A 337 32.61 11.45 4.73
CA VAL A 337 32.91 11.09 6.11
C VAL A 337 31.93 10.00 6.52
N THR A 338 32.45 8.84 6.92
CA THR A 338 31.66 7.71 7.40
C THR A 338 31.35 7.84 8.89
N HIS A 339 30.45 7.00 9.42
CA HIS A 339 30.08 7.00 10.84
C HIS A 339 31.21 6.57 11.78
N ASP A 340 32.19 5.80 11.29
CA ASP A 340 33.43 5.48 12.02
C ASP A 340 34.53 6.56 11.89
N GLY A 341 34.22 7.69 11.24
CA GLY A 341 35.12 8.84 11.10
C GLY A 341 36.19 8.69 10.02
N LYS A 342 36.09 7.69 9.14
CA LYS A 342 36.98 7.57 7.98
C LYS A 342 36.52 8.48 6.85
N GLU A 343 37.48 8.94 6.07
CA GLU A 343 37.22 9.63 4.81
C GLU A 343 37.44 8.66 3.66
N VAL A 344 36.42 8.52 2.81
CA VAL A 344 36.46 7.70 1.61
C VAL A 344 36.15 8.57 0.39
N PRO A 345 36.69 8.26 -0.81
CA PRO A 345 36.33 8.97 -2.02
C PRO A 345 34.82 8.91 -2.27
N VAL A 346 34.21 10.03 -2.69
CA VAL A 346 32.76 10.10 -3.00
C VAL A 346 32.33 9.00 -3.97
N GLU A 347 33.14 8.73 -4.99
CA GLU A 347 32.82 7.71 -6.01
C GLU A 347 32.77 6.28 -5.42
N GLU A 348 33.58 6.00 -4.39
CA GLU A 348 33.55 4.72 -3.68
C GLU A 348 32.28 4.58 -2.85
N ALA A 349 31.92 5.63 -2.09
CA ALA A 349 30.67 5.66 -1.32
C ALA A 349 29.44 5.54 -2.24
N GLU A 350 29.39 6.32 -3.32
CA GLU A 350 28.31 6.25 -4.30
C GLU A 350 28.16 4.87 -4.93
N SER A 351 29.28 4.20 -5.26
CA SER A 351 29.25 2.83 -5.78
C SER A 351 28.61 1.86 -4.79
N ASN A 352 29.02 1.93 -3.52
CA ASN A 352 28.47 1.07 -2.47
C ASN A 352 26.95 1.29 -2.29
N ILE A 353 26.53 2.56 -2.21
CA ILE A 353 25.11 2.94 -2.12
C ILE A 353 24.34 2.46 -3.36
N PHE A 354 24.90 2.67 -4.56
CA PHE A 354 24.33 2.27 -5.83
C PHE A 354 24.03 0.77 -5.86
N TRP A 355 25.01 -0.08 -5.52
CA TRP A 355 24.84 -1.53 -5.61
C TRP A 355 23.91 -2.09 -4.55
N CYS A 356 23.99 -1.56 -3.33
CA CYS A 356 23.04 -1.91 -2.27
C CYS A 356 21.61 -1.54 -2.68
N PHE A 357 21.39 -0.29 -3.09
CA PHE A 357 20.06 0.18 -3.48
C PHE A 357 19.54 -0.53 -4.73
N PHE A 358 20.36 -0.71 -5.76
CA PHE A 358 19.95 -1.39 -6.99
C PHE A 358 19.57 -2.86 -6.74
N LYS A 359 20.37 -3.61 -5.97
CA LYS A 359 20.02 -5.00 -5.63
C LYS A 359 18.73 -5.07 -4.82
N PHE A 360 18.52 -4.16 -3.87
CA PHE A 360 17.25 -4.07 -3.15
C PHE A 360 16.08 -3.74 -4.10
N TYR A 361 16.28 -2.79 -5.00
CA TYR A 361 15.30 -2.36 -6.00
C TYR A 361 14.86 -3.52 -6.90
N ASP A 362 15.82 -4.31 -7.39
CA ASP A 362 15.57 -5.41 -8.31
C ASP A 362 14.98 -6.62 -7.58
N ASN A 363 15.56 -7.04 -6.46
CA ASN A 363 15.10 -8.19 -5.68
C ASN A 363 13.65 -8.04 -5.18
N ASN A 364 13.25 -6.81 -4.85
CA ASN A 364 11.90 -6.51 -4.36
C ASN A 364 10.98 -5.95 -5.45
N LYS A 365 11.42 -5.92 -6.71
CA LYS A 365 10.65 -5.39 -7.85
C LYS A 365 10.01 -4.03 -7.55
N LEU A 366 10.78 -3.10 -6.97
CA LEU A 366 10.26 -1.78 -6.56
C LEU A 366 9.64 -1.01 -7.73
N TYR A 367 10.05 -1.29 -8.97
CA TYR A 367 9.42 -0.71 -10.16
C TYR A 367 7.92 -1.03 -10.27
N ASP A 368 7.44 -2.17 -9.77
CA ASP A 368 6.01 -2.54 -9.72
C ASP A 368 5.26 -1.86 -8.56
N LEU A 369 5.99 -1.25 -7.62
CA LEU A 369 5.38 -0.49 -6.51
C LEU A 369 5.30 1.00 -6.85
N ILE A 370 6.35 1.57 -7.44
CA ILE A 370 6.49 3.02 -7.59
C ILE A 370 5.91 3.52 -8.91
N LYS A 371 5.86 2.70 -9.99
CA LYS A 371 5.33 3.16 -11.29
C LYS A 371 3.80 3.15 -11.30
N PRO A 372 3.12 4.33 -11.40
CA PRO A 372 1.66 4.43 -11.30
C PRO A 372 0.89 3.61 -12.34
N SER A 373 1.49 3.37 -13.51
CA SER A 373 0.92 2.59 -14.59
C SER A 373 0.80 1.09 -14.29
N LYS A 374 1.42 0.60 -13.21
CA LYS A 374 1.49 -0.80 -12.84
C LYS A 374 1.39 -0.97 -11.32
N THR A 375 0.25 -0.67 -10.70
CA THR A 375 0.01 -0.96 -9.27
C THR A 375 -0.70 -2.30 -8.96
N PRO A 376 -0.32 -3.49 -9.51
CA PRO A 376 -0.90 -4.76 -9.11
C PRO A 376 -0.34 -5.29 -7.78
N THR A 377 0.84 -4.84 -7.34
CA THR A 377 1.53 -5.42 -6.18
C THR A 377 0.82 -5.08 -4.87
N ILE A 378 0.45 -3.81 -4.64
CA ILE A 378 -0.30 -3.43 -3.43
C ILE A 378 -1.68 -4.06 -3.40
N LYS A 379 -2.35 -4.14 -4.56
CA LYS A 379 -3.61 -4.86 -4.66
C LYS A 379 -3.45 -6.31 -4.23
N THR A 380 -2.37 -6.97 -4.67
CA THR A 380 -2.04 -8.34 -4.25
C THR A 380 -1.79 -8.41 -2.74
N ILE A 381 -0.96 -7.53 -2.19
CA ILE A 381 -0.67 -7.47 -0.75
C ILE A 381 -1.95 -7.29 0.06
N PHE A 382 -2.80 -6.30 -0.28
CA PHE A 382 -4.02 -6.05 0.48
C PHE A 382 -5.07 -7.16 0.31
N THR A 383 -5.13 -7.79 -0.87
CA THR A 383 -5.97 -8.98 -1.06
C THR A 383 -5.50 -10.12 -0.17
N ASN A 384 -4.19 -10.37 -0.10
CA ASN A 384 -3.62 -11.40 0.75
C ASN A 384 -3.83 -11.10 2.23
N VAL A 385 -3.59 -9.87 2.68
CA VAL A 385 -3.87 -9.46 4.06
C VAL A 385 -5.36 -9.58 4.37
N GLY A 386 -6.24 -9.18 3.44
CA GLY A 386 -7.68 -9.35 3.59
C GLY A 386 -8.09 -10.82 3.78
N ASN A 387 -7.51 -11.73 3.00
CA ASN A 387 -7.72 -13.17 3.15
C ASN A 387 -7.17 -13.67 4.50
N LEU A 388 -5.97 -13.26 4.91
CA LEU A 388 -5.40 -13.62 6.21
C LEU A 388 -6.29 -13.16 7.36
N LEU A 389 -6.82 -11.93 7.30
CA LEU A 389 -7.75 -11.38 8.28
C LEU A 389 -9.04 -12.18 8.35
N PHE A 390 -9.60 -12.56 7.19
CA PHE A 390 -10.82 -13.36 7.11
C PHE A 390 -10.62 -14.77 7.67
N ASP A 391 -9.55 -15.46 7.25
CA ASP A 391 -9.32 -16.86 7.59
C ASP A 391 -8.84 -17.06 9.04
N ASN A 392 -8.07 -16.11 9.59
CA ASN A 392 -7.36 -16.29 10.87
C ASN A 392 -7.73 -15.25 11.94
N TYR A 393 -8.17 -14.05 11.53
CA TYR A 393 -8.29 -12.89 12.43
C TYR A 393 -9.69 -12.25 12.46
N ASN A 394 -10.75 -13.07 12.43
CA ASN A 394 -12.14 -12.60 12.27
C ASN A 394 -12.59 -11.51 13.29
N PRO A 395 -12.35 -11.61 14.61
CA PRO A 395 -12.61 -10.51 15.55
C PRO A 395 -11.96 -9.16 15.20
N LEU A 396 -10.75 -9.16 14.63
CA LEU A 396 -10.09 -7.93 14.18
C LEU A 396 -10.75 -7.39 12.90
N LEU A 397 -11.11 -8.28 11.97
CA LEU A 397 -11.87 -7.93 10.77
C LEU A 397 -13.24 -7.34 11.11
N GLU A 398 -13.99 -7.97 12.04
CA GLU A 398 -15.27 -7.48 12.55
C GLU A 398 -15.12 -6.08 13.16
N LEU A 399 -14.04 -5.82 13.89
CA LEU A 399 -13.75 -4.50 14.44
C LEU A 399 -13.57 -3.45 13.32
N LEU A 400 -12.78 -3.75 12.29
CA LEU A 400 -12.58 -2.84 11.15
C LEU A 400 -13.89 -2.52 10.42
N ILE A 401 -14.72 -3.54 10.19
CA ILE A 401 -16.06 -3.39 9.60
C ILE A 401 -16.94 -2.49 10.48
N GLN A 402 -16.92 -2.67 11.81
CA GLN A 402 -17.63 -1.80 12.77
C GLN A 402 -17.14 -0.34 12.75
N LYS A 403 -15.94 -0.07 12.22
CA LYS A 403 -15.38 1.29 12.07
C LYS A 403 -15.46 1.83 10.64
N HIS A 404 -16.29 1.21 9.79
CA HIS A 404 -16.44 1.59 8.38
C HIS A 404 -15.16 1.41 7.53
N ALA A 405 -14.23 0.58 7.97
CA ALA A 405 -13.03 0.20 7.22
C ALA A 405 -13.29 -1.12 6.47
N PHE A 406 -13.78 -1.01 5.24
CA PHE A 406 -14.18 -2.17 4.42
C PHE A 406 -13.07 -2.67 3.48
N SER A 407 -11.97 -1.93 3.33
CA SER A 407 -10.76 -2.30 2.61
C SER A 407 -9.54 -1.73 3.32
N LEU A 408 -8.33 -2.11 2.90
CA LEU A 408 -7.08 -1.52 3.39
C LEU A 408 -6.64 -0.29 2.58
N ASP A 409 -7.52 0.32 1.78
CA ASP A 409 -7.15 1.46 0.92
C ASP A 409 -6.58 2.64 1.73
N PHE A 410 -6.96 2.78 3.00
CA PHE A 410 -6.43 3.79 3.92
C PHE A 410 -4.94 3.59 4.28
N LEU A 411 -4.36 2.42 3.99
CA LEU A 411 -2.93 2.12 4.12
C LEU A 411 -2.17 2.26 2.80
N ARG A 412 -2.84 2.61 1.69
CA ARG A 412 -2.24 2.58 0.34
C ARG A 412 -0.96 3.38 0.27
N ASP A 413 -0.97 4.62 0.77
CA ASP A 413 0.19 5.52 0.69
C ASP A 413 1.34 5.05 1.57
N ASP A 414 1.02 4.55 2.77
CA ASP A 414 2.01 3.97 3.70
C ASP A 414 2.68 2.75 3.09
N CYS A 415 1.87 1.87 2.50
CA CYS A 415 2.37 0.63 1.92
C CYS A 415 3.11 0.86 0.60
N ASN A 416 2.66 1.82 -0.22
CA ASN A 416 3.37 2.32 -1.39
C ASN A 416 4.75 2.81 -1.02
N ALA A 417 4.86 3.59 0.06
CA ALA A 417 6.11 4.17 0.51
C ALA A 417 6.94 3.23 1.40
N MET A 418 6.52 1.97 1.59
CA MET A 418 7.15 1.04 2.54
C MET A 418 7.37 1.62 3.94
N PHE A 419 6.39 2.37 4.43
CA PHE A 419 6.39 3.08 5.71
C PHE A 419 7.49 4.15 5.86
N SER A 420 8.18 4.53 4.79
CA SER A 420 9.22 5.57 4.81
C SER A 420 8.71 6.96 5.18
N THR A 421 7.41 7.21 5.05
CA THR A 421 6.77 8.48 5.36
C THR A 421 6.27 8.58 6.81
N CYS A 422 6.19 7.46 7.54
CA CYS A 422 5.65 7.44 8.90
C CYS A 422 6.64 6.99 9.98
N LEU A 423 7.75 6.35 9.61
CA LEU A 423 8.82 5.99 10.52
C LEU A 423 9.95 7.01 10.44
N ASN A 424 10.60 7.30 11.57
CA ASN A 424 11.84 8.09 11.54
C ASN A 424 12.99 7.29 10.90
N PRO A 425 14.11 7.92 10.48
CA PRO A 425 15.18 7.23 9.76
C PRO A 425 15.77 6.01 10.48
N CYS A 426 16.03 6.11 11.79
CA CYS A 426 16.55 5.01 12.59
C CYS A 426 15.56 3.84 12.66
N GLU A 427 14.27 4.13 12.86
CA GLU A 427 13.20 3.14 12.86
C GLU A 427 13.02 2.49 11.49
N LEU A 428 13.04 3.29 10.42
CA LEU A 428 12.91 2.81 9.05
C LEU A 428 14.05 1.84 8.69
N ARG A 429 15.29 2.18 9.05
CA ARG A 429 16.45 1.29 8.89
C ARG A 429 16.23 -0.03 9.61
N ARG A 430 15.84 0.00 10.90
CA ARG A 430 15.57 -1.22 11.68
C ARG A 430 14.43 -2.04 11.10
N PHE A 431 13.37 -1.40 10.63
CA PHE A 431 12.24 -2.07 9.98
C PHE A 431 12.69 -2.79 8.71
N TRP A 432 13.41 -2.11 7.81
CA TRP A 432 13.86 -2.70 6.55
C TRP A 432 14.91 -3.79 6.74
N MET A 433 15.82 -3.63 7.71
CA MET A 433 16.73 -4.70 8.09
C MET A 433 15.95 -5.92 8.58
N SER A 434 14.97 -5.74 9.47
CA SER A 434 14.12 -6.82 9.96
C SER A 434 13.38 -7.52 8.82
N LEU A 435 12.80 -6.76 7.88
CA LEU A 435 12.14 -7.27 6.67
C LEU A 435 13.08 -8.13 5.81
N LEU A 436 14.32 -7.68 5.61
CA LEU A 436 15.31 -8.37 4.76
C LEU A 436 15.94 -9.59 5.44
N THR A 437 15.87 -9.67 6.78
CA THR A 437 16.34 -10.86 7.52
C THR A 437 15.40 -12.07 7.35
N TYR A 438 14.19 -11.86 6.84
CA TYR A 438 13.25 -12.94 6.60
C TYR A 438 13.41 -13.58 5.20
N PRO A 439 13.30 -14.92 5.07
CA PRO A 439 13.38 -15.60 3.78
C PRO A 439 12.30 -15.17 2.78
N ALA A 440 11.12 -14.77 3.26
CA ALA A 440 9.98 -14.32 2.46
C ALA A 440 9.54 -12.89 2.85
N PRO A 441 10.24 -11.84 2.39
CA PRO A 441 9.99 -10.45 2.79
C PRO A 441 8.53 -10.00 2.58
N PHE A 442 7.90 -10.36 1.46
CA PHE A 442 6.51 -9.96 1.20
C PHE A 442 5.51 -10.56 2.19
N LYS A 443 5.71 -11.82 2.63
CA LYS A 443 4.86 -12.44 3.65
C LYS A 443 5.05 -11.76 5.01
N PHE A 444 6.30 -11.46 5.36
CA PHE A 444 6.59 -10.67 6.55
C PHE A 444 5.91 -9.30 6.49
N TYR A 445 5.96 -8.64 5.33
CA TYR A 445 5.31 -7.35 5.11
C TYR A 445 3.79 -7.40 5.26
N GLU A 446 3.14 -8.44 4.74
CA GLU A 446 1.70 -8.70 4.94
C GLU A 446 1.37 -8.89 6.43
N VAL A 447 2.18 -9.66 7.17
CA VAL A 447 1.99 -9.87 8.61
C VAL A 447 2.29 -8.61 9.43
N PHE A 448 3.23 -7.77 8.98
CA PHE A 448 3.52 -6.48 9.59
C PHE A 448 2.31 -5.54 9.50
N ILE A 449 1.57 -5.56 8.40
CA ILE A 449 0.31 -4.82 8.28
C ILE A 449 -0.73 -5.31 9.30
N ILE A 450 -0.83 -6.63 9.51
CA ILE A 450 -1.75 -7.20 10.51
C ILE A 450 -1.32 -6.79 11.93
N SER A 451 -0.03 -6.83 12.21
CA SER A 451 0.56 -6.37 13.48
C SER A 451 0.19 -4.90 13.77
N LEU A 452 0.30 -4.03 12.76
CA LEU A 452 -0.14 -2.64 12.84
C LEU A 452 -1.62 -2.50 13.25
N LEU A 453 -2.50 -3.27 12.62
CA LEU A 453 -3.93 -3.25 12.91
C LEU A 453 -4.23 -3.74 14.33
N PHE A 454 -3.51 -4.76 14.81
CA PHE A 454 -3.60 -5.22 16.20
C PHE A 454 -3.14 -4.16 17.19
N SER A 455 -1.98 -3.54 16.96
CA SER A 455 -1.44 -2.50 17.84
C SER A 455 -2.36 -1.29 17.96
N LEU A 456 -3.14 -0.98 16.92
CA LEU A 456 -4.13 0.10 16.92
C LEU A 456 -5.53 -0.34 17.38
N SER A 457 -5.77 -1.64 17.57
CA SER A 457 -7.09 -2.15 17.94
C SER A 457 -7.63 -1.60 19.27
N PRO A 458 -6.83 -1.34 20.32
CA PRO A 458 -7.32 -0.69 21.53
C PRO A 458 -7.98 0.67 21.23
N SER A 459 -7.32 1.50 20.42
CA SER A 459 -7.83 2.81 20.00
C SER A 459 -9.03 2.70 19.08
N PHE A 460 -9.06 1.70 18.19
CA PHE A 460 -10.22 1.44 17.33
C PHE A 460 -11.48 1.06 18.12
N VAL A 461 -11.34 0.27 19.21
CA VAL A 461 -12.48 -0.11 20.06
C VAL A 461 -13.16 1.12 20.66
N GLU A 462 -12.38 2.13 21.04
CA GLU A 462 -12.84 3.40 21.62
C GLU A 462 -13.36 4.38 20.56
N MET A 463 -12.82 4.32 19.34
CA MET A 463 -13.22 5.20 18.24
C MET A 463 -14.67 4.93 17.80
N ASN A 464 -15.44 5.97 17.51
CA ASN A 464 -16.77 5.84 16.89
C ASN A 464 -16.85 6.80 15.70
N PRO A 465 -16.22 6.47 14.56
CA PRO A 465 -16.27 7.31 13.37
C PRO A 465 -17.68 7.28 12.78
N LEU A 466 -18.16 8.41 12.28
CA LEU A 466 -19.47 8.52 11.62
C LEU A 466 -19.47 7.93 10.22
N ASN A 467 -18.30 7.89 9.57
CA ASN A 467 -18.10 7.36 8.23
C ASN A 467 -16.63 6.94 8.00
N SER A 468 -16.33 6.40 6.83
CA SER A 468 -14.97 5.95 6.47
C SER A 468 -13.96 7.10 6.41
N GLU A 469 -14.34 8.29 5.94
CA GLU A 469 -13.43 9.44 5.85
C GLU A 469 -12.94 9.89 7.23
N GLU A 470 -13.85 9.94 8.20
CA GLU A 470 -13.51 10.26 9.59
C GLU A 470 -12.63 9.18 10.22
N PHE A 471 -12.88 7.90 9.91
CA PHE A 471 -12.00 6.81 10.32
C PHE A 471 -10.59 7.02 9.78
N VAL A 472 -10.43 7.31 8.48
CA VAL A 472 -9.11 7.52 7.84
C VAL A 472 -8.37 8.70 8.47
N HIS A 473 -9.05 9.82 8.70
CA HIS A 473 -8.44 10.97 9.37
C HIS A 473 -7.92 10.60 10.76
N ARG A 474 -8.77 9.99 11.59
CA ARG A 474 -8.38 9.60 12.96
C ARG A 474 -7.32 8.50 12.96
N PHE A 475 -7.34 7.59 11.98
CA PHE A 475 -6.33 6.57 11.78
C PHE A 475 -4.94 7.20 11.56
N HIS A 476 -4.84 8.21 10.69
CA HIS A 476 -3.58 8.90 10.44
C HIS A 476 -3.02 9.61 11.68
N ASP A 477 -3.88 10.11 12.57
CA ASP A 477 -3.44 10.68 13.84
C ASP A 477 -2.95 9.62 14.83
N LEU A 478 -3.66 8.49 14.94
CA LEU A 478 -3.25 7.37 15.80
C LEU A 478 -1.92 6.75 15.36
N LYS A 479 -1.66 6.70 14.04
CA LYS A 479 -0.43 6.16 13.47
C LYS A 479 0.83 6.91 13.94
N LYS A 480 0.71 8.18 14.35
CA LYS A 480 1.86 8.99 14.81
C LYS A 480 2.44 8.49 16.14
N SER A 481 1.69 7.73 16.94
CA SER A 481 2.14 7.19 18.23
C SER A 481 2.54 5.71 18.14
N LEU A 482 2.83 5.19 16.95
CA LEU A 482 3.22 3.80 16.78
C LEU A 482 4.58 3.53 17.40
N ASN A 483 4.71 2.37 18.02
CA ASN A 483 5.97 1.86 18.52
C ASN A 483 6.44 0.72 17.63
N LEU A 484 7.52 0.93 16.86
CA LEU A 484 8.03 -0.07 15.93
C LEU A 484 8.49 -1.36 16.65
N ASN A 485 9.01 -1.27 17.88
CA ASN A 485 9.48 -2.45 18.63
C ASN A 485 8.31 -3.42 18.88
N MET A 486 7.17 -2.90 19.33
CA MET A 486 5.94 -3.67 19.51
C MET A 486 5.44 -4.23 18.17
N LEU A 487 5.48 -3.45 17.09
CA LEU A 487 5.05 -3.91 15.77
C LEU A 487 5.89 -5.08 15.28
N LEU A 488 7.21 -5.03 15.45
CA LEU A 488 8.12 -6.10 15.06
C LEU A 488 7.96 -7.32 15.97
N ASP A 489 7.84 -7.17 17.29
CA ASP A 489 7.59 -8.32 18.18
C ASP A 489 6.28 -9.05 17.82
N ASN A 490 5.20 -8.29 17.63
CA ASN A 490 3.93 -8.86 17.19
C ASN A 490 4.02 -9.52 15.81
N SER A 491 4.75 -8.92 14.86
CA SER A 491 4.97 -9.50 13.54
C SER A 491 5.69 -10.84 13.63
N PHE A 492 6.72 -10.94 14.48
CA PHE A 492 7.47 -12.18 14.73
C PHE A 492 6.55 -13.29 15.25
N ARG A 493 5.71 -12.97 16.25
CA ARG A 493 4.79 -13.93 16.86
C ARG A 493 3.71 -14.40 15.88
N LEU A 494 3.14 -13.49 15.11
CA LEU A 494 2.15 -13.79 14.07
C LEU A 494 2.77 -14.64 12.95
N MET A 495 4.00 -14.33 12.53
CA MET A 495 4.73 -15.14 11.56
C MET A 495 4.94 -16.57 12.06
N ASN A 496 5.32 -16.75 13.32
CA ASN A 496 5.53 -18.09 13.89
C ASN A 496 4.23 -18.90 14.00
N GLN A 497 3.09 -18.22 14.22
CA GLN A 497 1.79 -18.87 14.23
C GLN A 497 1.37 -19.33 12.82
N LEU A 498 1.51 -18.47 11.81
CA LEU A 498 1.06 -18.74 10.45
C LEU A 498 2.01 -19.65 9.67
N TYR A 499 3.32 -19.56 9.95
CA TYR A 499 4.37 -20.23 9.19
C TYR A 499 5.42 -20.89 10.11
N PRO A 500 5.03 -21.88 10.92
CA PRO A 500 5.93 -22.52 11.91
C PRO A 500 7.12 -23.29 11.30
N GLN A 501 7.15 -23.52 9.99
CA GLN A 501 8.18 -24.31 9.29
C GLN A 501 9.23 -23.46 8.53
N GLN A 502 9.25 -22.13 8.68
CA GLN A 502 10.09 -21.22 7.88
C GLN A 502 11.20 -20.50 8.67
N GLN A 503 11.57 -20.99 9.85
CA GLN A 503 12.72 -20.48 10.61
C GLN A 503 14.03 -21.11 10.15
#